data_AF-A0A920JMU5-F1
#
_entry.id   AF-A0A920JMU5-F1
#
_cell.length_a   1.000
_cell.length_b   1.000
_cell.length_c   1.000
_cell.angle_alpha   90.00
_cell.angle_beta   90.00
_cell.angle_gamma   90.00
#
_symmetry.space_group_name_H-M   'P 1'
#
loop_
_entity.id
_entity.type
_entity.pdbx_description
1 polymer ?
#
loop_
_entity_poly.entity_id
_entity_poly.type
_entity_poly.pdbx_seq_one_letter_code
_entity_poly.pdbx_strand_id
1 'polypeptide(L)'
;MPPDLTLIARSRGPDWLYTFLLSFYKDESRPLGANNALYPNVNMPHVLWWMEGVKEPVDSELSNFKYISSGSMSVNEYEKSIQDLVNFLTYVSEPAKLERYTIGFWVVLFLVLFSFVAYLLKVEYWKDVK
;
A
#
# COMPACT_ATOMS: atom_id res chain seq x y z
N MET A 1 -6.43 17.35 8.89
CA MET A 1 -7.23 16.76 7.80
C MET A 1 -6.97 15.26 7.76
N PRO A 2 -7.99 14.41 7.62
CA PRO A 2 -7.79 12.97 7.47
C PRO A 2 -7.07 12.68 6.14
N PRO A 3 -6.14 11.71 6.12
CA PRO A 3 -5.45 11.31 4.89
C PRO A 3 -6.45 10.71 3.89
N ASP A 4 -6.38 11.14 2.63
CA ASP A 4 -7.25 10.61 1.57
C ASP A 4 -6.76 9.23 1.13
N LEU A 5 -7.56 8.21 1.43
CA LEU A 5 -7.22 6.81 1.14
C LEU A 5 -7.34 6.46 -0.35
N THR A 6 -8.01 7.30 -1.15
CA THR A 6 -8.31 7.05 -2.58
C THR A 6 -7.03 6.99 -3.44
N LEU A 7 -5.98 7.73 -3.07
CA LEU A 7 -4.70 7.76 -3.79
C LEU A 7 -3.52 7.23 -2.95
N ILE A 8 -3.72 7.08 -1.64
CA ILE A 8 -2.65 6.64 -0.75
C ILE A 8 -2.20 5.21 -1.03
N ALA A 9 -3.12 4.32 -1.38
CA ALA A 9 -2.80 2.94 -1.76
C ALA A 9 -1.80 2.89 -2.93
N ARG A 10 -1.91 3.81 -3.90
CA ARG A 10 -0.98 3.92 -5.03
C ARG A 10 0.33 4.61 -4.66
N SER A 11 0.28 5.65 -3.83
CA SER A 11 1.47 6.47 -3.51
C SER A 11 2.44 5.82 -2.51
N ARG A 12 1.92 5.05 -1.56
CA ARG A 12 2.68 4.43 -0.46
C ARG A 12 2.76 2.91 -0.56
N GLY A 13 1.90 2.31 -1.39
CA GLY A 13 1.81 0.86 -1.58
C GLY A 13 0.80 0.17 -0.64
N PRO A 14 0.43 -1.07 -0.97
CA PRO A 14 -0.53 -1.86 -0.20
C PRO A 14 -0.02 -2.21 1.20
N ASP A 15 1.26 -2.55 1.34
CA ASP A 15 1.85 -2.98 2.62
C ASP A 15 1.85 -1.85 3.65
N TRP A 16 2.06 -0.61 3.19
CA TRP A 16 1.96 0.57 4.04
C TRP A 16 0.53 0.76 4.55
N LEU A 17 -0.48 0.57 3.68
CA LEU A 17 -1.89 0.71 4.07
C LEU A 17 -2.33 -0.40 5.03
N TYR A 18 -1.89 -1.64 4.79
CA TYR A 18 -2.10 -2.77 5.68
C TYR A 18 -1.58 -2.49 7.08
N THR A 19 -0.32 -2.10 7.18
CA THR A 19 0.33 -1.82 8.47
C THR A 19 -0.28 -0.57 9.11
N PHE A 20 -0.68 0.42 8.32
CA PHE A 20 -1.37 1.62 8.81
C PHE A 20 -2.71 1.28 9.48
N LEU A 21 -3.53 0.41 8.87
CA LEU A 21 -4.81 0.01 9.44
C LEU A 21 -4.68 -0.84 10.72
N LEU A 22 -3.56 -1.55 10.91
CA LEU A 22 -3.30 -2.40 12.09
C LEU A 22 -2.67 -1.68 13.28
N SER A 23 -2.04 -0.53 13.04
CA SER A 23 -1.22 0.19 14.03
C SER A 23 -1.96 1.29 14.77
N PHE A 24 -3.30 1.25 14.79
CA PHE A 24 -4.11 2.15 15.57
C PHE A 24 -4.12 1.77 17.05
N TYR A 25 -4.02 2.79 17.90
CA TYR A 25 -4.14 2.66 19.35
C TYR A 25 -4.94 3.82 19.93
N LYS A 26 -5.49 3.60 21.13
CA LYS A 26 -6.26 4.61 21.88
C LYS A 26 -5.31 5.65 22.45
N ASP A 27 -5.64 6.92 22.23
CA ASP A 27 -4.88 8.07 22.74
C ASP A 27 -5.86 9.21 23.07
N GLU A 28 -6.08 9.43 24.37
CA GLU A 28 -7.04 10.43 24.88
C GLU A 28 -6.51 11.87 24.73
N SER A 29 -5.22 12.06 24.43
CA SER A 29 -4.66 13.39 24.16
C SER A 29 -5.10 13.95 22.80
N ARG A 30 -5.57 13.07 21.90
CA ARG A 30 -6.01 13.42 20.56
C ARG A 30 -7.51 13.74 20.56
N PRO A 31 -7.98 14.72 19.77
CA PRO A 31 -9.39 15.10 19.72
C PRO A 31 -10.33 13.97 19.24
N LEU A 32 -9.78 12.97 18.55
CA LEU A 32 -10.51 11.82 18.01
C LEU A 32 -10.29 10.54 18.83
N GLY A 33 -9.55 10.61 19.94
CA GLY A 33 -9.35 9.48 20.87
C GLY A 33 -8.45 8.35 20.35
N ALA A 34 -7.87 8.49 19.16
CA ALA A 34 -7.02 7.48 18.54
C ALA A 34 -5.79 8.11 17.87
N ASN A 35 -4.71 7.35 17.83
CA ASN A 35 -3.45 7.70 17.18
C ASN A 35 -2.85 6.46 16.51
N ASN A 36 -1.76 6.63 15.76
CA ASN A 36 -1.16 5.58 14.95
C ASN A 36 0.36 5.55 15.12
N ALA A 37 0.95 4.35 15.13
CA ALA A 37 2.40 4.19 15.32
C ALA A 37 3.23 4.48 14.06
N LEU A 38 2.71 4.15 12.87
CA LEU A 38 3.38 4.44 11.60
C LEU A 38 3.28 5.89 11.18
N TYR A 39 2.15 6.54 11.48
CA TYR A 39 1.93 7.94 11.16
C TYR A 39 1.49 8.67 12.44
N PRO A 40 2.38 9.38 13.15
CA PRO A 40 2.01 10.06 14.38
C PRO A 40 1.07 11.23 14.08
N ASN A 41 0.15 11.51 15.00
CA ASN A 41 -0.78 12.64 14.93
C ASN A 41 -1.78 12.56 13.77
N VAL A 42 -2.23 11.35 13.44
CA VAL A 42 -3.33 11.14 12.49
C VAL A 42 -4.57 11.93 12.93
N ASN A 43 -5.25 12.55 11.98
CA ASN A 43 -6.52 13.26 12.19
C ASN A 43 -7.68 12.42 11.65
N MET A 44 -7.72 11.15 12.04
CA MET A 44 -8.72 10.16 11.63
C MET A 44 -9.01 9.26 12.85
N PRO A 45 -10.29 8.99 13.16
CA PRO A 45 -10.62 8.01 14.18
C PRO A 45 -10.26 6.61 13.69
N HIS A 46 -10.05 5.68 14.62
CA HIS A 46 -9.93 4.29 14.25
C HIS A 46 -11.30 3.78 13.79
N VAL A 47 -11.48 3.61 12.48
CA VAL A 47 -12.79 3.24 11.91
C VAL A 47 -13.15 1.81 12.32
N LEU A 48 -12.22 0.86 12.29
CA LEU A 48 -12.52 -0.56 12.48
C LEU A 48 -12.40 -1.04 13.94
N TRP A 49 -12.53 -0.11 14.90
CA TRP A 49 -12.37 -0.36 16.33
C TRP A 49 -13.33 -1.41 16.88
N TRP A 50 -14.51 -1.56 16.28
CA TRP A 50 -15.49 -2.57 16.70
C TRP A 50 -15.07 -4.01 16.29
N MET A 51 -14.28 -4.16 15.22
CA MET A 51 -13.77 -5.47 14.76
C MET A 51 -12.49 -5.85 15.50
N GLU A 52 -11.55 -4.92 15.58
CA GLU A 52 -10.21 -5.13 16.16
C GLU A 52 -10.23 -5.09 17.69
N GLY A 53 -11.10 -4.27 18.26
CA GLY A 53 -11.07 -3.90 19.67
C GLY A 53 -10.21 -2.67 19.92
N VAL A 54 -9.94 -2.40 21.21
CA VAL A 54 -9.21 -1.21 21.64
C VAL A 54 -7.84 -1.60 22.16
N LYS A 55 -6.80 -0.98 21.61
CA LYS A 55 -5.39 -1.21 21.96
C LYS A 55 -4.79 -0.02 22.71
N GLU A 56 -3.89 -0.30 23.63
CA GLU A 56 -3.01 0.67 24.28
C GLU A 56 -1.54 0.30 24.02
N PRO A 57 -0.65 1.29 23.80
CA PRO A 57 0.77 1.04 23.65
C PRO A 57 1.37 0.63 25.00
N VAL A 58 2.13 -0.48 25.03
CA VAL A 58 2.79 -0.97 26.25
C VAL A 58 4.16 -0.31 26.46
N ASP A 59 4.78 0.13 25.36
CA ASP A 59 6.14 0.63 25.34
C ASP A 59 6.23 2.00 24.68
N SER A 60 7.25 2.78 25.05
CA SER A 60 7.54 4.09 24.44
C SER A 60 7.96 3.96 22.97
N GLU A 61 8.44 2.78 22.56
CA GLU A 61 8.82 2.49 21.17
C GLU A 61 7.65 2.15 20.24
N LEU A 62 6.39 2.15 20.73
CA LEU A 62 5.18 1.92 19.92
C LEU A 62 5.17 0.61 19.11
N SER A 63 5.98 -0.36 19.52
CA SER A 63 6.17 -1.66 18.86
C SER A 63 5.24 -2.74 19.39
N ASN A 64 4.83 -2.63 20.67
CA ASN A 64 4.00 -3.61 21.36
C ASN A 64 2.68 -2.98 21.83
N PHE A 65 1.57 -3.66 21.51
CA PHE A 65 0.22 -3.23 21.86
C PHE A 65 -0.46 -4.25 22.77
N LYS A 66 -1.18 -3.76 23.79
CA LYS A 66 -2.04 -4.58 24.65
C LYS A 66 -3.50 -4.29 24.34
N TYR A 67 -4.29 -5.34 24.18
CA TYR A 67 -5.73 -5.24 24.00
C TYR A 67 -6.41 -4.99 25.35
N ILE A 68 -7.18 -3.91 25.44
CA ILE A 68 -7.96 -3.51 26.61
C ILE A 68 -9.38 -4.07 26.49
N SER A 69 -9.89 -4.12 25.27
CA SER A 69 -11.22 -4.62 24.93
C SER A 69 -11.13 -5.45 23.66
N SER A 70 -11.67 -6.67 23.70
CA SER A 70 -11.76 -7.54 22.54
C SER A 70 -12.86 -7.05 21.59
N GLY A 71 -12.54 -6.94 20.30
CA GLY A 71 -13.51 -6.67 19.26
C GLY A 71 -14.37 -7.88 18.91
N SER A 72 -15.16 -7.77 17.84
CA SER A 72 -16.02 -8.85 17.34
C SER A 72 -15.24 -9.99 16.65
N MET A 73 -13.97 -9.78 16.31
CA MET A 73 -13.12 -10.75 15.61
C MET A 73 -11.88 -11.09 16.42
N SER A 74 -11.32 -12.28 16.19
CA SER A 74 -9.97 -12.60 16.67
C SER A 74 -8.91 -11.80 15.91
N VAL A 75 -7.71 -11.64 16.49
CA VAL A 75 -6.62 -10.87 15.88
C VAL A 75 -6.28 -11.38 14.47
N ASN A 76 -6.20 -12.70 14.29
CA ASN A 76 -5.91 -13.32 12.99
C ASN A 76 -7.02 -13.09 11.95
N GLU A 77 -8.29 -13.15 12.36
CA GLU A 77 -9.42 -12.90 11.47
C GLU A 77 -9.49 -11.43 11.04
N TYR A 78 -9.14 -10.53 11.96
CA TYR A 78 -9.05 -9.11 11.66
C TYR A 78 -7.92 -8.82 10.66
N GLU A 79 -6.71 -9.35 10.90
CA GLU A 79 -5.59 -9.22 9.97
C GLU A 79 -5.94 -9.70 8.56
N LYS A 80 -6.62 -10.86 8.47
CA LYS A 80 -7.10 -11.38 7.19
C LYS A 80 -8.14 -10.46 6.52
N SER A 81 -9.07 -9.92 7.31
CA SER A 81 -10.09 -8.98 6.81
C SER A 81 -9.46 -7.68 6.30
N ILE A 82 -8.45 -7.16 6.99
CA ILE A 82 -7.67 -5.99 6.54
C ILE A 82 -6.91 -6.32 5.27
N GLN A 83 -6.29 -7.50 5.17
CA GLN A 83 -5.60 -7.93 3.97
C GLN A 83 -6.53 -7.95 2.75
N ASP A 84 -7.73 -8.53 2.90
CA ASP A 84 -8.73 -8.58 1.82
C ASP A 84 -9.23 -7.18 1.43
N LEU A 85 -9.43 -6.30 2.41
CA LEU A 85 -9.78 -4.89 2.18
C LEU A 85 -8.69 -4.15 1.40
N VAL A 86 -7.43 -4.29 1.81
CA VAL A 86 -6.28 -3.66 1.12
C VAL A 86 -6.13 -4.20 -0.29
N ASN A 87 -6.31 -5.51 -0.48
CA ASN A 87 -6.32 -6.13 -1.81
C ASN A 87 -7.41 -5.53 -2.70
N PHE A 88 -8.63 -5.38 -2.17
CA PHE A 88 -9.74 -4.75 -2.88
C PHE A 88 -9.42 -3.28 -3.25
N LEU A 89 -8.97 -2.46 -2.29
CA LEU A 89 -8.61 -1.06 -2.54
C LEU A 89 -7.49 -0.94 -3.58
N THR A 90 -6.50 -1.82 -3.52
CA THR A 90 -5.39 -1.85 -4.48
C THR A 90 -5.88 -2.18 -5.89
N TYR A 91 -6.79 -3.14 -6.01
CA TYR A 91 -7.40 -3.49 -7.30
C TYR A 91 -8.22 -2.34 -7.88
N VAL A 92 -9.09 -1.71 -7.09
CA VAL A 92 -9.92 -0.57 -7.53
C VAL A 92 -9.07 0.65 -7.88
N SER A 93 -7.93 0.84 -7.21
CA SER A 93 -6.98 1.92 -7.51
C SER A 93 -6.20 1.69 -8.81
N GLU A 94 -6.05 0.44 -9.26
CA GLU A 94 -5.36 0.07 -10.51
C GLU A 94 -6.09 -1.04 -11.29
N PRO A 95 -7.30 -0.79 -11.83
CA PRO A 95 -8.08 -1.82 -12.52
C PRO A 95 -7.39 -2.31 -13.81
N ALA A 96 -6.67 -1.42 -14.50
CA ALA A 96 -5.94 -1.73 -15.74
C ALA A 96 -4.54 -2.37 -15.51
N LYS A 97 -4.22 -2.79 -14.27
CA LYS A 97 -2.89 -3.32 -13.93
C LYS A 97 -2.54 -4.55 -14.77
N LEU A 98 -3.47 -5.51 -14.93
CA LEU A 98 -3.25 -6.73 -15.71
C LEU A 98 -3.07 -6.45 -17.20
N GLU A 99 -3.90 -5.58 -17.79
CA GLU A 99 -3.78 -5.20 -19.22
C GLU A 99 -2.44 -4.50 -19.51
N ARG A 100 -1.99 -3.63 -18.59
CA ARG A 100 -0.71 -2.91 -18.70
C ARG A 100 0.49 -3.86 -18.75
N TYR A 101 0.50 -4.92 -17.94
CA TYR A 101 1.60 -5.89 -17.96
C TYR A 101 1.62 -6.70 -19.25
N THR A 102 0.46 -7.16 -19.72
CA THR A 102 0.34 -7.92 -20.96
C THR A 102 0.82 -7.09 -22.16
N ILE A 103 0.36 -5.85 -22.30
CA ILE A 103 0.79 -4.95 -23.39
C ILE A 103 2.27 -4.57 -23.22
N GLY A 104 2.70 -4.27 -21.98
CA GLY A 104 4.08 -3.89 -21.67
C GLY A 104 5.09 -4.96 -22.08
N PHE A 105 4.77 -6.24 -21.86
CA PHE A 105 5.61 -7.34 -22.31
C PHE A 105 5.83 -7.33 -23.84
N TRP A 106 4.75 -7.19 -24.61
CA TRP A 106 4.82 -7.12 -26.07
C TRP A 106 5.57 -5.88 -26.57
N VAL A 107 5.37 -4.73 -25.91
CA VAL A 107 6.10 -3.48 -26.25
C VAL A 107 7.60 -3.64 -25.99
N VAL A 108 8.00 -4.20 -24.84
CA VAL A 108 9.42 -4.44 -24.53
C VAL A 108 10.04 -5.40 -25.53
N LEU A 109 9.35 -6.50 -25.87
CA LEU A 109 9.82 -7.44 -26.89
C LEU A 109 10.01 -6.77 -28.26
N PHE A 110 9.04 -5.97 -28.68
CA PHE A 110 9.14 -5.19 -29.92
C PHE A 110 10.32 -4.22 -29.90
N LEU A 111 10.50 -3.48 -28.81
CA LEU A 111 11.60 -2.51 -28.68
C LEU A 111 12.97 -3.19 -28.70
N VAL A 112 13.12 -4.37 -28.10
CA VAL A 112 14.38 -5.15 -28.15
C VAL A 112 14.67 -5.61 -29.58
N LEU A 113 13.68 -6.17 -30.27
CA LEU A 113 13.82 -6.60 -31.66
C LEU A 113 14.13 -5.43 -32.59
N PHE A 114 13.38 -4.33 -32.45
CA PHE A 114 13.58 -3.12 -33.24
C PHE A 114 14.95 -2.50 -32.97
N SER A 115 15.39 -2.44 -31.71
CA SER A 115 16.72 -1.94 -31.36
C SER A 115 17.83 -2.77 -31.99
N PHE A 116 17.66 -4.10 -32.09
CA PHE A 116 18.61 -4.97 -32.79
C PHE A 116 18.69 -4.64 -34.29
N VAL A 117 17.55 -4.48 -34.96
CA VAL A 117 17.51 -4.10 -36.39
C VAL A 117 18.10 -2.70 -36.60
N ALA A 118 17.73 -1.73 -35.76
CA ALA A 118 18.25 -0.37 -35.81
C ALA A 118 19.77 -0.34 -35.57
N TYR A 119 20.29 -1.20 -34.69
CA TYR A 119 21.73 -1.34 -34.45
C TYR A 119 22.46 -1.87 -35.69
N LEU A 120 21.93 -2.90 -36.35
CA LEU A 120 22.50 -3.41 -37.61
C LEU A 120 22.51 -2.35 -38.71
N LEU A 121 21.41 -1.60 -38.84
CA LEU A 121 21.31 -0.49 -39.78
C LEU A 121 22.33 0.61 -39.46
N LYS A 122 22.49 0.97 -38.19
CA LYS A 122 23.52 1.92 -37.74
C LYS A 122 24.93 1.45 -38.08
N VAL A 123 25.22 0.14 -37.97
CA VAL A 123 26.52 -0.42 -38.36
C VAL A 123 26.74 -0.26 -39.86
N GLU A 124 25.74 -0.53 -40.70
CA GLU A 124 25.87 -0.39 -42.16
C GLU A 124 26.10 1.05 -42.60
N TYR A 125 25.25 1.99 -42.16
CA TYR A 125 25.37 3.41 -42.52
C TYR A 125 26.69 4.05 -42.07
N TRP A 126 27.28 3.56 -40.97
CA TRP A 126 28.54 4.07 -40.46
C TRP A 126 29.77 3.44 -41.13
N LYS A 127 29.60 2.49 -42.04
CA LYS A 127 30.71 1.98 -42.87
C LYS A 127 31.17 3.02 -43.89
N ASP A 128 30.25 3.79 -44.48
CA ASP A 128 30.57 4.77 -45.54
C ASP A 128 31.21 6.07 -45.03
N VAL A 129 31.14 6.31 -43.71
CA VAL A 129 31.72 7.51 -43.07
C VAL A 129 33.13 7.25 -42.55
N LYS A 130 33.60 5.99 -42.54
CA LYS A 130 34.90 5.60 -41.99
C LYS A 130 35.94 5.31 -43.07
#